data_AF-A0A6P0IQ05-F1
#
_entry.id   AF-A0A6P0IQ05-F1
#
_cell.length_a   1.000
_cell.length_b   1.000
_cell.length_c   1.000
_cell.angle_alpha   90.00
_cell.angle_beta   90.00
_cell.angle_gamma   90.00
#
_symmetry.space_group_name_H-M   'P 1'
#
loop_
_entity.id
_entity.type
_entity.pdbx_description
1 polymer ?
#
loop_
_entity_poly.entity_id
_entity_poly.type
_entity_poly.pdbx_seq_one_letter_code
_entity_poly.pdbx_strand_id
1 'polypeptide(L)'
;MVPTILALDFDGVLCNGLLEYFQTAWRTYCQIWKPGSQTPPENLAPSFYRLRPVIQIGWEMPILIHALILGISEDEILQDWSTVSQSIVNSETLDRTDIAKQLDTIRDKWITTDLDGWLSLHQFYPGVIERLEQILSTNTTQVYIVSTKEGRFIKQLLLQQGIKLPQDRIIGKESKRPKHQTLRQLIETFPGEA
;
A
#
# COMPACT_ATOMS: atom_id res chain seq x y z
N MET A 1 10.00 -28.53 12.20
CA MET A 1 10.88 -27.51 12.82
C MET A 1 10.15 -26.17 12.74
N VAL A 2 10.12 -25.38 13.82
CA VAL A 2 9.54 -24.02 13.80
C VAL A 2 10.58 -23.08 13.18
N PRO A 3 10.21 -22.16 12.27
CA PRO A 3 11.18 -21.27 11.64
C PRO A 3 11.78 -20.29 12.66
N THR A 4 13.09 -20.05 12.56
CA THR A 4 13.81 -19.05 13.38
C THR A 4 13.33 -17.63 13.10
N ILE A 5 12.97 -17.34 11.85
CA ILE A 5 12.54 -16.02 11.37
C ILE A 5 11.28 -16.13 10.53
N LEU A 6 10.38 -15.14 10.66
CA LEU A 6 9.22 -14.95 9.81
C LEU A 6 9.20 -13.50 9.29
N ALA A 7 9.53 -13.31 8.01
CA ALA A 7 9.46 -12.01 7.35
C ALA A 7 8.15 -11.89 6.54
N LEU A 8 7.34 -10.88 6.84
CA LEU A 8 6.00 -10.69 6.29
C LEU A 8 5.93 -9.41 5.47
N ASP A 9 5.26 -9.46 4.33
CA ASP A 9 4.81 -8.22 3.68
C ASP A 9 3.63 -7.62 4.44
N PHE A 10 3.56 -6.30 4.57
CA PHE A 10 2.47 -5.69 5.32
C PHE A 10 1.17 -5.70 4.54
N ASP A 11 1.09 -4.98 3.42
CA ASP A 11 -0.18 -4.84 2.71
C ASP A 11 -0.58 -6.15 1.98
N GLY A 12 0.37 -7.00 1.59
CA GLY A 12 0.11 -8.27 0.91
C GLY A 12 -0.17 -9.47 1.81
N VAL A 13 0.08 -9.39 3.12
CA VAL A 13 -0.14 -10.53 4.06
C VAL A 13 -0.90 -10.13 5.32
N LEU A 14 -0.66 -8.93 5.86
CA LEU A 14 -1.23 -8.52 7.14
C LEU A 14 -2.46 -7.62 6.98
N CYS A 15 -2.41 -6.63 6.09
CA CYS A 15 -3.36 -5.53 6.11
C CYS A 15 -3.90 -5.20 4.72
N ASN A 16 -5.21 -5.24 4.55
CA ASN A 16 -5.88 -4.69 3.38
C ASN A 16 -5.92 -3.16 3.46
N GLY A 17 -5.12 -2.49 2.63
CA GLY A 17 -5.10 -1.03 2.46
C GLY A 17 -5.87 -0.51 1.22
N LEU A 18 -6.63 -1.36 0.53
CA LEU A 18 -7.29 -0.99 -0.74
C LEU A 18 -8.21 0.22 -0.62
N LEU A 19 -8.95 0.33 0.48
CA LEU A 19 -9.85 1.45 0.71
C LEU A 19 -9.06 2.77 0.86
N GLU A 20 -7.95 2.76 1.59
CA GLU A 20 -7.05 3.93 1.67
C GLU A 20 -6.49 4.29 0.30
N TYR A 21 -6.01 3.30 -0.47
CA TYR A 21 -5.48 3.52 -1.81
C TYR A 21 -6.51 4.19 -2.72
N PHE A 22 -7.74 3.68 -2.73
CA PHE A 22 -8.82 4.25 -3.51
C PHE A 22 -9.17 5.67 -3.07
N GLN A 23 -9.34 5.91 -1.77
CA GLN A 23 -9.71 7.24 -1.26
C GLN A 23 -8.63 8.29 -1.55
N THR A 24 -7.35 7.92 -1.35
CA THR A 24 -6.23 8.80 -1.68
C THR A 24 -6.14 9.03 -3.20
N ALA A 25 -6.31 8.01 -4.02
CA ALA A 25 -6.30 8.13 -5.48
C ALA A 25 -7.44 9.02 -5.99
N TRP A 26 -8.66 8.85 -5.47
CA TRP A 26 -9.82 9.67 -5.79
C TRP A 26 -9.62 11.13 -5.40
N ARG A 27 -9.12 11.40 -4.19
CA ARG A 27 -8.80 12.78 -3.75
C ARG A 27 -7.74 13.42 -4.64
N THR A 28 -6.73 12.66 -5.05
CA THR A 28 -5.69 13.15 -5.96
C THR A 28 -6.28 13.45 -7.34
N TYR A 29 -7.10 12.53 -7.86
CA TYR A 29 -7.85 12.72 -9.10
C TYR A 29 -8.69 14.01 -9.07
N CYS A 30 -9.43 14.24 -7.98
CA CYS A 30 -10.25 15.44 -7.83
C CYS A 30 -9.45 16.74 -7.85
N GLN A 31 -8.20 16.73 -7.39
CA GLN A 31 -7.36 17.93 -7.42
C GLN A 31 -6.76 18.20 -8.80
N ILE A 32 -6.41 17.15 -9.55
CA ILE A 32 -5.83 17.27 -10.90
C ILE A 32 -6.93 17.64 -11.91
N TRP A 33 -8.00 16.84 -11.99
CA TRP A 33 -9.02 16.96 -13.04
C TRP A 33 -10.25 17.78 -12.66
N LYS A 34 -10.41 18.13 -11.37
CA LYS A 34 -11.50 19.00 -10.88
C LYS A 34 -12.89 18.60 -11.43
N PRO A 35 -13.31 17.34 -11.21
CA PRO A 35 -14.62 16.86 -11.67
C PRO A 35 -15.75 17.67 -11.03
N GLY A 36 -16.91 17.69 -11.69
CA GLY A 36 -18.10 18.39 -11.18
C GLY A 36 -18.67 17.81 -9.87
N SER A 37 -18.29 16.58 -9.51
CA SER A 37 -18.67 15.90 -8.27
C SER A 37 -17.43 15.46 -7.50
N GLN A 38 -17.40 15.69 -6.19
CA GLN A 38 -16.39 15.16 -5.28
C GLN A 38 -16.74 13.76 -4.76
N THR A 39 -17.91 13.24 -5.10
CA THR A 39 -18.33 11.87 -4.81
C THR A 39 -17.94 10.96 -5.97
N PRO A 40 -17.21 9.85 -5.73
CA PRO A 40 -16.85 8.93 -6.78
C PRO A 40 -18.09 8.22 -7.36
N PRO A 41 -18.11 7.88 -8.67
CA PRO A 41 -19.13 7.02 -9.24
C PRO A 41 -19.22 5.67 -8.51
N GLU A 42 -20.43 5.12 -8.40
CA GLU A 42 -20.73 3.92 -7.59
C GLU A 42 -19.85 2.71 -7.95
N ASN A 43 -19.63 2.47 -9.25
CA ASN A 43 -18.84 1.33 -9.73
C ASN A 43 -17.32 1.58 -9.80
N LEU A 44 -16.86 2.79 -9.48
CA LEU A 44 -15.44 3.14 -9.63
C LEU A 44 -14.55 2.40 -8.62
N ALA A 45 -14.97 2.30 -7.35
CA ALA A 45 -14.17 1.63 -6.32
C ALA A 45 -14.04 0.11 -6.57
N PRO A 46 -15.12 -0.64 -6.88
CA PRO A 46 -15.00 -2.05 -7.25
C PRO A 46 -14.07 -2.31 -8.45
N SER A 47 -14.15 -1.48 -9.50
CA SER A 47 -13.24 -1.58 -10.66
C SER A 47 -11.80 -1.30 -10.28
N PHE A 48 -11.54 -0.25 -9.49
CA PHE A 48 -10.20 0.05 -8.97
C PHE A 48 -9.62 -1.13 -8.17
N TYR A 49 -10.43 -1.80 -7.34
CA TYR A 49 -9.97 -2.95 -6.55
C TYR A 49 -9.57 -4.14 -7.42
N ARG A 50 -10.34 -4.46 -8.46
CA ARG A 50 -10.00 -5.53 -9.41
C ARG A 50 -8.73 -5.23 -10.20
N LEU A 51 -8.53 -3.96 -10.55
CA LEU A 51 -7.40 -3.49 -11.33
C LEU A 51 -6.16 -3.16 -10.50
N ARG A 52 -6.24 -3.22 -9.15
CA ARG A 52 -5.07 -2.95 -8.29
C ARG A 52 -3.79 -3.68 -8.71
N PRO A 53 -3.81 -4.94 -9.19
CA PRO A 53 -2.58 -5.65 -9.60
C PRO A 53 -1.79 -4.97 -10.72
N VAL A 54 -2.40 -4.12 -11.55
CA VAL A 54 -1.66 -3.43 -12.63
C VAL A 54 -0.77 -2.30 -12.10
N ILE A 55 -1.11 -1.75 -10.92
CA ILE A 55 -0.37 -0.64 -10.30
C ILE A 55 0.92 -1.16 -9.67
N GLN A 56 2.05 -0.67 -10.17
CA GLN A 56 3.40 -0.93 -9.70
C GLN A 56 3.91 0.22 -8.81
N ILE A 57 3.52 1.47 -9.10
CA ILE A 57 4.04 2.67 -8.44
C ILE A 57 2.87 3.58 -8.03
N GLY A 58 3.03 4.29 -6.91
CA GLY A 58 1.94 5.05 -6.31
C GLY A 58 1.27 6.11 -7.21
N TRP A 59 2.02 6.77 -8.09
CA TRP A 59 1.48 7.79 -9.00
C TRP A 59 0.52 7.23 -10.06
N GLU A 60 0.52 5.92 -10.28
CA GLU A 60 -0.37 5.27 -11.24
C GLU A 60 -1.82 5.17 -10.73
N MET A 61 -2.05 5.25 -9.41
CA MET A 61 -3.40 5.09 -8.85
C MET A 61 -4.39 6.16 -9.33
N PRO A 62 -4.07 7.46 -9.32
CA PRO A 62 -4.96 8.49 -9.87
C PRO A 62 -5.12 8.39 -11.39
N ILE A 63 -4.09 7.91 -12.11
CA ILE A 63 -4.18 7.66 -13.55
C ILE A 63 -5.16 6.52 -13.83
N LEU A 64 -5.18 5.47 -13.00
CA LEU A 64 -6.11 4.36 -13.14
C LEU A 64 -7.56 4.84 -12.93
N ILE A 65 -7.78 5.70 -11.93
CA ILE A 65 -9.08 6.36 -11.73
C ILE A 65 -9.48 7.16 -12.97
N HIS A 66 -8.57 7.94 -13.54
CA HIS A 66 -8.84 8.73 -14.74
C HIS A 66 -9.15 7.86 -15.96
N ALA A 67 -8.38 6.78 -16.18
CA ALA A 67 -8.64 5.80 -17.24
C ALA A 67 -10.07 5.23 -17.16
N LEU A 68 -10.50 4.84 -15.96
CA LEU A 68 -11.86 4.35 -15.72
C LEU A 68 -12.92 5.43 -15.98
N ILE A 69 -12.65 6.69 -15.65
CA ILE A 69 -13.58 7.80 -15.94
C ILE A 69 -13.65 8.13 -17.43
N LEU A 70 -12.55 8.01 -18.16
CA LEU A 70 -12.52 8.11 -19.61
C LEU A 70 -13.25 6.95 -20.32
N GLY A 71 -13.67 5.93 -19.57
CA GLY A 71 -14.38 4.77 -20.10
C GLY A 71 -13.49 3.71 -20.74
N ILE A 72 -12.18 3.73 -20.45
CA ILE A 72 -11.26 2.67 -20.87
C ILE A 72 -11.68 1.38 -20.15
N SER A 73 -11.80 0.29 -20.91
CA SER A 73 -12.31 -0.97 -20.37
C SER A 73 -11.33 -1.63 -19.41
N GLU A 74 -11.84 -2.43 -18.46
CA GLU A 74 -10.99 -3.19 -17.53
C GLU A 74 -10.07 -4.16 -18.27
N ASP A 75 -10.55 -4.77 -19.38
CA ASP A 75 -9.77 -5.70 -20.20
C ASP A 75 -8.58 -5.01 -20.88
N GLU A 76 -8.77 -3.82 -21.46
CA GLU A 76 -7.68 -3.04 -22.05
C GLU A 76 -6.64 -2.63 -21.00
N ILE A 77 -7.10 -2.23 -19.80
CA ILE A 77 -6.21 -1.87 -18.69
C ILE A 77 -5.41 -3.09 -18.22
N LEU A 78 -6.04 -4.26 -18.07
CA LEU A 78 -5.37 -5.50 -17.66
C LEU A 78 -4.38 -5.99 -18.71
N GLN A 79 -4.70 -5.82 -19.99
CA GLN A 79 -3.87 -6.29 -21.09
C GLN A 79 -2.60 -5.45 -21.27
N ASP A 80 -2.70 -4.11 -21.21
CA ASP A 80 -1.55 -3.24 -21.42
C ASP A 80 -1.65 -1.91 -20.65
N TRP A 81 -1.62 -2.02 -19.32
CA TRP A 81 -1.59 -0.86 -18.43
C TRP A 81 -0.45 0.12 -18.74
N SER A 82 0.71 -0.40 -19.16
CA SER A 82 1.89 0.42 -19.44
C SER A 82 1.63 1.42 -20.57
N THR A 83 0.99 0.96 -21.64
CA THR A 83 0.61 1.81 -22.77
C THR A 83 -0.54 2.74 -22.40
N VAL A 84 -1.57 2.24 -21.70
CA VAL A 84 -2.72 3.06 -21.28
C VAL A 84 -2.28 4.24 -20.41
N SER A 85 -1.51 3.96 -19.35
CA SER A 85 -1.03 4.98 -18.42
C SER A 85 -0.09 5.99 -19.10
N GLN A 86 0.80 5.52 -19.98
CA GLN A 86 1.71 6.38 -20.74
C GLN A 86 0.96 7.30 -21.71
N SER A 87 -0.09 6.77 -22.35
CA SER A 87 -0.94 7.54 -23.27
C SER A 87 -1.58 8.71 -22.55
N ILE A 88 -2.25 8.46 -21.41
CA ILE A 88 -2.89 9.49 -20.58
C ILE A 88 -1.89 10.56 -20.14
N VAL A 89 -0.74 10.15 -19.60
CA VAL A 89 0.30 11.07 -19.13
C VAL A 89 0.79 11.97 -20.26
N ASN A 90 0.98 11.42 -21.47
CA ASN A 90 1.47 12.18 -22.61
C ASN A 90 0.41 13.09 -23.21
N SER A 91 -0.81 12.59 -23.41
CA SER A 91 -1.90 13.37 -24.03
C SER A 91 -2.28 14.59 -23.22
N GLU A 92 -2.14 14.51 -21.90
CA GLU A 92 -2.51 15.59 -20.98
C GLU A 92 -1.29 16.31 -20.39
N THR A 93 -0.09 16.01 -20.88
CA THR A 93 1.18 16.65 -20.47
C THR A 93 1.39 16.62 -18.95
N LEU A 94 1.08 15.50 -18.32
CA LEU A 94 1.19 15.32 -16.88
C LEU A 94 2.63 15.00 -16.46
N ASP A 95 3.07 15.52 -15.31
CA ASP A 95 4.33 15.10 -14.69
C ASP A 95 4.05 14.05 -13.60
N ARG A 96 4.63 12.85 -13.79
CA ARG A 96 4.52 11.73 -12.84
C ARG A 96 5.03 12.08 -11.45
N THR A 97 6.08 12.91 -11.39
CA THR A 97 6.71 13.38 -10.17
C THR A 97 5.74 14.27 -9.38
N ASP A 98 5.03 15.15 -10.09
CA ASP A 98 4.04 16.02 -9.48
C ASP A 98 2.82 15.24 -9.00
N ILE A 99 2.35 14.25 -9.77
CA ILE A 99 1.26 13.35 -9.33
C ILE A 99 1.68 12.59 -8.07
N ALA A 100 2.89 12.01 -8.05
CA ALA A 100 3.42 11.30 -6.88
C ALA A 100 3.47 12.21 -5.66
N LYS A 101 3.98 13.44 -5.83
CA LYS A 101 4.10 14.43 -4.77
C LYS A 101 2.74 14.87 -4.24
N GLN A 102 1.76 15.08 -5.11
CA GLN A 102 0.40 15.46 -4.73
C GLN A 102 -0.29 14.36 -3.94
N LEU A 103 -0.13 13.11 -4.39
CA LEU A 103 -0.64 11.94 -3.71
C LEU A 103 -0.04 11.77 -2.31
N ASP A 104 1.29 11.88 -2.19
CA ASP A 104 1.97 11.84 -0.89
C ASP A 104 1.53 13.01 0.01
N THR A 105 1.39 14.22 -0.54
CA THR A 105 0.92 15.41 0.20
C THR A 105 -0.51 15.23 0.74
N ILE A 106 -1.41 14.63 -0.06
CA ILE A 106 -2.79 14.35 0.38
C ILE A 106 -2.79 13.37 1.55
N ARG A 107 -1.97 12.31 1.48
CA ARG A 107 -1.84 11.34 2.57
C ARG A 107 -1.30 12.01 3.82
N ASP A 108 -0.16 12.70 3.72
CA ASP A 108 0.45 13.38 4.86
C ASP A 108 -0.53 14.37 5.50
N LYS A 109 -1.24 15.16 4.68
CA LYS A 109 -2.28 16.06 5.18
C LYS A 109 -3.36 15.29 5.94
N TRP A 110 -3.92 14.23 5.36
CA TRP A 110 -4.96 13.44 6.03
C TRP A 110 -4.47 12.89 7.37
N ILE A 111 -3.30 12.26 7.38
CA ILE A 111 -2.67 11.71 8.59
C ILE A 111 -2.47 12.79 9.66
N THR A 112 -2.03 14.00 9.27
CA THR A 112 -1.83 15.10 10.23
C THR A 112 -3.13 15.67 10.78
N THR A 113 -4.21 15.69 9.98
CA THR A 113 -5.49 16.31 10.38
C THR A 113 -6.44 15.33 11.05
N ASP A 114 -6.37 14.05 10.68
CA ASP A 114 -7.31 13.00 11.08
C ASP A 114 -6.65 11.63 10.92
N LEU A 115 -5.76 11.32 11.86
CA LEU A 115 -5.04 10.05 11.89
C LEU A 115 -6.01 8.87 12.04
N ASP A 116 -7.00 8.96 12.94
CA ASP A 116 -7.93 7.87 13.20
C ASP A 116 -8.82 7.59 11.99
N GLY A 117 -9.32 8.62 11.30
CA GLY A 117 -10.05 8.46 10.06
C GLY A 117 -9.21 7.84 8.95
N TRP A 118 -7.92 8.20 8.84
CA TRP A 118 -7.01 7.54 7.88
C TRP A 118 -6.73 6.07 8.25
N LEU A 119 -6.50 5.77 9.54
CA LEU A 119 -6.27 4.41 10.03
C LEU A 119 -7.52 3.54 9.85
N SER A 120 -8.73 4.10 9.97
CA SER A 120 -10.00 3.39 9.76
C SER A 120 -10.20 2.81 8.35
N LEU A 121 -9.39 3.27 7.37
CA LEU A 121 -9.42 2.77 5.99
C LEU A 121 -8.60 1.48 5.79
N HIS A 122 -8.04 0.96 6.87
CA HIS A 122 -7.21 -0.24 6.88
C HIS A 122 -7.91 -1.35 7.65
N GLN A 123 -7.89 -2.54 7.08
CA GLN A 123 -8.47 -3.71 7.70
C GLN A 123 -7.46 -4.85 7.68
N PHE A 124 -7.12 -5.39 8.86
CA PHE A 124 -6.31 -6.60 8.92
C PHE A 124 -7.07 -7.78 8.31
N TYR A 125 -6.37 -8.66 7.59
CA TYR A 125 -6.99 -9.85 7.03
C TYR A 125 -7.52 -10.76 8.15
N PRO A 126 -8.63 -11.49 7.94
CA PRO A 126 -9.21 -12.33 8.98
C PRO A 126 -8.20 -13.33 9.57
N GLY A 127 -8.08 -13.38 10.90
CA GLY A 127 -7.22 -14.34 11.61
C GLY A 127 -5.74 -13.97 11.72
N VAL A 128 -5.27 -12.91 11.04
CA VAL A 128 -3.82 -12.60 11.00
C VAL A 128 -3.33 -11.96 12.29
N ILE A 129 -4.16 -11.18 12.98
CA ILE A 129 -3.78 -10.55 14.26
C ILE A 129 -3.64 -11.63 15.32
N GLU A 130 -4.63 -12.50 15.45
CA GLU A 130 -4.63 -13.62 16.40
C GLU A 130 -3.42 -14.54 16.16
N ARG A 131 -3.11 -14.81 14.89
CA ARG A 131 -1.93 -15.61 14.52
C ARG A 131 -0.62 -14.91 14.89
N LEU A 132 -0.54 -13.60 14.66
CA LEU A 132 0.63 -12.80 14.98
C LEU A 132 0.86 -12.73 16.50
N GLU A 133 -0.19 -12.54 17.30
CA GLU A 133 -0.14 -12.58 18.76
C GLU A 133 0.39 -13.92 19.28
N GLN A 134 -0.12 -15.03 18.74
CA GLN A 134 0.35 -16.36 19.12
C GLN A 134 1.86 -16.52 18.89
N ILE A 135 2.35 -16.14 17.70
CA ILE A 135 3.78 -16.25 17.36
C ILE A 135 4.64 -15.37 18.27
N LEU A 136 4.20 -14.14 18.52
CA LEU A 136 4.93 -13.21 19.39
C LEU A 136 4.94 -13.70 20.85
N SER A 137 3.88 -14.37 21.31
CA SER A 137 3.78 -14.89 22.69
C SER A 137 4.72 -16.06 22.98
N THR A 138 5.02 -16.90 21.98
CA THR A 138 5.94 -18.04 22.18
C THR A 138 7.41 -17.62 22.16
N ASN A 139 7.72 -16.47 21.53
CA ASN A 139 9.07 -15.93 21.38
C ASN A 139 10.08 -16.89 20.71
N THR A 140 9.58 -17.90 19.98
CA THR A 140 10.39 -18.91 19.26
C THR A 140 10.79 -18.46 17.86
N THR A 141 10.08 -17.49 17.29
CA THR A 141 10.25 -17.01 15.92
C THR A 141 10.41 -15.50 15.94
N GLN A 142 11.46 -14.98 15.31
CA GLN A 142 11.66 -13.55 15.15
C GLN A 142 10.78 -13.03 14.01
N VAL A 143 9.77 -12.23 14.31
CA VAL A 143 8.89 -11.64 13.30
C VAL A 143 9.47 -10.33 12.79
N TYR A 144 9.57 -10.20 11.46
CA TYR A 144 9.91 -8.98 10.74
C TYR A 144 8.79 -8.60 9.79
N ILE A 145 8.57 -7.31 9.60
CA ILE A 145 7.70 -6.78 8.57
C ILE A 145 8.58 -6.06 7.55
N VAL A 146 8.48 -6.46 6.28
CA VAL A 146 9.28 -5.91 5.18
C VAL A 146 8.34 -5.36 4.13
N SER A 147 8.20 -4.04 4.07
CA SER A 147 7.14 -3.37 3.31
C SER A 147 7.65 -2.15 2.54
N THR A 148 6.94 -1.80 1.46
CA THR A 148 7.11 -0.52 0.74
C THR A 148 6.26 0.60 1.34
N LYS A 149 5.44 0.32 2.35
CA LYS A 149 4.74 1.30 3.19
C LYS A 149 5.71 1.89 4.22
N GLU A 150 5.51 3.14 4.62
CA GLU A 150 6.34 3.76 5.65
C GLU A 150 6.16 3.04 7.01
N GLY A 151 7.28 2.74 7.67
CA GLY A 151 7.28 1.95 8.91
C GLY A 151 6.50 2.61 10.05
N ARG A 152 6.43 3.95 10.08
CA ARG A 152 5.63 4.70 11.06
C ARG A 152 4.14 4.34 11.01
N PHE A 153 3.58 4.12 9.82
CA PHE A 153 2.16 3.77 9.65
C PHE A 153 1.89 2.32 10.04
N ILE A 154 2.78 1.41 9.64
CA ILE A 154 2.72 0.00 10.03
C ILE A 154 2.68 -0.11 11.56
N LYS A 155 3.57 0.61 12.23
CA LYS A 155 3.63 0.63 13.70
C LYS A 155 2.33 1.12 14.33
N GLN A 156 1.75 2.21 13.82
CA GLN A 156 0.48 2.73 14.34
C GLN A 156 -0.67 1.74 14.15
N LEU A 157 -0.78 1.13 12.96
CA LEU A 157 -1.81 0.12 12.66
C LEU A 157 -1.69 -1.11 13.56
N LEU A 158 -0.47 -1.61 13.80
CA LEU A 158 -0.23 -2.71 14.72
C LEU A 158 -0.58 -2.34 16.17
N LEU A 159 -0.19 -1.15 16.62
CA LEU A 159 -0.49 -0.68 17.96
C LEU A 159 -2.00 -0.56 18.23
N GLN A 160 -2.79 -0.16 17.24
CA GLN A 160 -4.26 -0.14 17.35
C GLN A 160 -4.86 -1.54 17.59
N GLN A 161 -4.19 -2.59 17.14
CA GLN A 161 -4.57 -3.98 17.39
C GLN A 161 -3.91 -4.57 18.65
N GLY A 162 -3.23 -3.75 19.46
CA GLY A 162 -2.49 -4.24 20.64
C GLY A 162 -1.14 -4.90 20.33
N ILE A 163 -0.74 -4.99 19.07
CA ILE A 163 0.52 -5.59 18.65
C ILE A 163 1.68 -4.62 18.85
N LYS A 164 2.64 -5.00 19.70
CA LYS A 164 3.88 -4.25 19.92
C LYS A 164 5.04 -4.96 19.26
N LEU A 165 5.45 -4.46 18.09
CA LEU A 165 6.66 -4.92 17.40
C LEU A 165 7.79 -3.88 17.54
N PRO A 166 9.03 -4.30 17.88
CA PRO A 166 10.18 -3.41 17.89
C PRO A 166 10.39 -2.67 16.55
N GLN A 167 10.82 -1.41 16.61
CA GLN A 167 10.95 -0.56 15.42
C GLN A 167 11.95 -1.12 14.40
N ASP A 168 13.04 -1.70 14.87
CA ASP A 168 14.08 -2.35 14.09
C ASP A 168 13.60 -3.62 13.36
N ARG A 169 12.42 -4.14 13.72
CA ARG A 169 11.75 -5.24 13.03
C ARG A 169 10.70 -4.80 12.02
N ILE A 170 10.48 -3.49 11.88
CA ILE A 170 9.60 -2.89 10.87
C ILE A 170 10.47 -2.20 9.83
N ILE A 171 10.67 -2.86 8.70
CA ILE A 171 11.52 -2.38 7.60
C ILE A 171 10.62 -1.80 6.52
N GLY A 172 10.35 -0.49 6.64
CA GLY A 172 9.46 0.26 5.74
C GLY A 172 10.17 0.97 4.58
N LYS A 173 9.39 1.79 3.85
CA LYS A 173 9.82 2.63 2.70
C LYS A 173 11.09 3.44 2.98
N GLU A 174 11.21 3.96 4.20
CA GLU A 174 12.32 4.81 4.65
C GLU A 174 13.69 4.11 4.63
N SER A 175 13.71 2.76 4.61
CA SER A 175 14.95 1.98 4.49
C SER A 175 15.63 2.13 3.12
N LYS A 176 14.91 2.63 2.10
CA LYS A 176 15.36 2.80 0.71
C LYS A 176 16.08 1.56 0.15
N ARG A 177 15.67 0.37 0.59
CA ARG A 177 16.27 -0.91 0.24
C ARG A 177 15.25 -1.81 -0.45
N PRO A 178 15.58 -2.44 -1.59
CA PRO A 178 14.72 -3.44 -2.20
C PRO A 178 14.44 -4.61 -1.26
N LYS A 179 13.20 -5.11 -1.23
CA LYS A 179 12.79 -6.21 -0.33
C LYS A 179 13.70 -7.44 -0.42
N HIS A 180 14.09 -7.85 -1.63
CA HIS A 180 14.96 -9.01 -1.83
C HIS A 180 16.35 -8.85 -1.19
N GLN A 181 16.89 -7.63 -1.11
CA GLN A 181 18.16 -7.38 -0.42
C GLN A 181 17.98 -7.45 1.10
N THR A 182 16.90 -6.87 1.61
CA THR A 182 16.53 -6.97 3.04
C THR A 182 16.39 -8.43 3.46
N LEU A 183 15.71 -9.26 2.67
CA LEU A 183 15.54 -10.68 2.96
C LEU A 183 16.89 -11.44 2.98
N ARG A 184 17.82 -11.13 2.08
CA ARG A 184 19.17 -11.72 2.09
C ARG A 184 19.93 -11.40 3.38
N GLN A 185 19.89 -10.15 3.83
CA GLN A 185 20.55 -9.73 5.08
C GLN A 185 19.93 -10.40 6.31
N LEU A 186 18.61 -10.58 6.31
CA LEU A 186 17.94 -11.32 7.38
C LEU A 186 18.38 -12.80 7.39
N ILE A 187 18.52 -13.44 6.23
CA ILE A 187 19.05 -14.81 6.13
C ILE A 187 20.50 -14.90 6.63
N GLU A 188 21.35 -13.93 6.28
CA GLU A 188 22.74 -13.87 6.77
C GLU A 188 22.82 -13.66 8.29
N THR A 189 21.88 -12.91 8.87
CA THR A 189 21.82 -12.64 10.31
C THR A 189 21.30 -13.85 11.10
N PHE A 190 20.38 -14.62 10.51
CA PHE A 190 19.78 -15.81 11.09
C PHE A 190 20.05 -17.02 10.19
N PRO A 191 21.32 -17.49 10.08
CA PRO A 191 21.63 -18.67 9.31
C PRO A 191 20.89 -19.85 9.94
N GLY A 192 19.99 -20.48 9.18
CA GLY A 192 19.29 -21.68 9.63
C GLY A 192 20.28 -22.81 9.90
N GLU A 193 19.92 -23.75 10.77
CA GLU A 193 20.61 -25.04 10.82
C GLU A 193 20.37 -25.75 9.48
N ALA A 194 21.45 -26.02 8.74
CA ALA A 194 21.42 -26.72 7.46
C ALA A 194 21.06 -28.20 7.62
#